data_AF-A0A352WX01-F1
#
_entry.id   AF-A0A352WX01-F1
#
_cell.length_a   1.000
_cell.length_b   1.000
_cell.length_c   1.000
_cell.angle_alpha   90.00
_cell.angle_beta   90.00
_cell.angle_gamma   90.00
#
_symmetry.space_group_name_H-M   'P 1'
#
loop_
_entity.id
_entity.type
_entity.pdbx_description
1 polymer ?
#
loop_
_entity_poly.entity_id
_entity_poly.type
_entity_poly.pdbx_seq_one_letter_code
_entity_poly.pdbx_strand_id
1 'polypeptide(L)'
;NDTNNEGFTGKNAQPRDWLEWEQLMRAFMENLIETFGKEELKTWYYEVWNEPDNWPTEHLHIFFRLYDTFADVVKSYDQDFKVGGPATYNLYALKAFLDHVTSGTNFVTGEVGSPIDFISHHIYGLSGGWLHAPPEIVPQVSRFSQELHWIKRLLDKYESIKDIDFHLNEWGVCSNFQKAQAQYPQLEYRNNEFSPLFMTKLIDCLYALEDNYDFKTSMLLYWGFSWEDQKNEMFTGNRELTTGGHTPKPILTGFELLAKLQPERLKAIGNVPGDRLGIIPTIGSKELAFIVYNFNETDDDLSKTDQLRIDVKD
;
A
#
# COMPACT_ATOMS: atom_id res chain seq x y z
N ASN A 1 -7.67 -25.85 2.76
CA ASN A 1 -8.38 -24.80 2.00
C ASN A 1 -7.41 -23.70 1.67
N ASP A 2 -6.67 -23.89 0.56
CA ASP A 2 -5.85 -22.85 -0.06
C ASP A 2 -6.77 -21.75 -0.56
N THR A 3 -6.77 -20.62 0.13
CA THR A 3 -7.63 -19.46 -0.17
C THR A 3 -6.84 -18.17 -0.37
N ASN A 4 -5.50 -18.24 -0.50
CA ASN A 4 -4.77 -17.04 -0.91
C ASN A 4 -5.17 -16.71 -2.34
N ASN A 5 -5.95 -15.64 -2.49
CA ASN A 5 -6.30 -15.13 -3.79
C ASN A 5 -5.12 -14.38 -4.43
N GLU A 6 -4.00 -14.21 -3.74
CA GLU A 6 -2.81 -13.49 -4.19
C GLU A 6 -1.81 -14.32 -5.02
N GLY A 7 -1.94 -15.65 -5.06
CA GLY A 7 -1.02 -16.50 -5.83
C GLY A 7 0.26 -16.90 -5.07
N PHE A 8 0.26 -16.84 -3.74
CA PHE A 8 1.36 -17.31 -2.90
C PHE A 8 0.89 -18.27 -1.80
N THR A 9 1.30 -19.54 -1.89
CA THR A 9 1.07 -20.54 -0.84
C THR A 9 2.26 -20.61 0.12
N GLY A 10 2.16 -19.91 1.25
CA GLY A 10 3.10 -20.02 2.37
C GLY A 10 2.52 -20.80 3.55
N LYS A 11 3.38 -21.42 4.37
CA LYS A 11 2.96 -21.98 5.66
C LYS A 11 3.14 -20.92 6.75
N ASN A 12 2.03 -20.48 7.30
CA ASN A 12 1.97 -19.69 8.51
C ASN A 12 2.33 -20.58 9.71
N ALA A 13 3.50 -20.37 10.31
CA ALA A 13 4.02 -21.20 11.37
C ALA A 13 4.86 -20.38 12.37
N GLN A 14 4.71 -20.69 13.65
CA GLN A 14 5.58 -20.13 14.69
C GLN A 14 7.03 -20.64 14.54
N PRO A 15 8.02 -19.89 15.03
CA PRO A 15 9.37 -20.40 15.20
C PRO A 15 9.38 -21.65 16.08
N ARG A 16 10.24 -22.61 15.76
CA ARG A 16 10.43 -23.80 16.61
C ARG A 16 11.04 -23.43 17.96
N ASP A 17 11.92 -22.44 17.95
CA ASP A 17 12.60 -21.89 19.11
C ASP A 17 12.59 -20.36 18.98
N TRP A 18 12.12 -19.69 20.03
CA TRP A 18 11.99 -18.23 20.04
C TRP A 18 13.31 -17.52 20.28
N LEU A 19 14.26 -18.17 20.98
CA LEU A 19 15.59 -17.63 21.17
C LEU A 19 16.38 -17.67 19.86
N GLU A 20 16.25 -18.75 19.08
CA GLU A 20 16.85 -18.83 17.74
C GLU A 20 16.25 -17.76 16.80
N TRP A 21 14.94 -17.51 16.89
CA TRP A 21 14.29 -16.42 16.13
C TRP A 21 14.83 -15.05 16.51
N GLU A 22 14.94 -14.74 17.79
CA GLU A 22 15.52 -13.48 18.26
C GLU A 22 16.98 -13.32 17.78
N GLN A 23 17.79 -14.38 17.89
CA GLN A 23 19.18 -14.38 17.43
C GLN A 23 19.29 -14.14 15.92
N LEU A 24 18.38 -14.71 15.12
CA LEU A 24 18.33 -14.44 13.68
C LEU A 24 18.04 -12.95 13.40
N MET A 25 17.08 -12.35 14.10
CA MET A 25 16.76 -10.92 13.93
C MET A 25 17.93 -10.03 14.36
N ARG A 26 18.64 -10.39 15.44
CA ARG A 26 19.85 -9.67 15.88
C ARG A 26 20.96 -9.74 14.84
N ALA A 27 21.27 -10.94 14.35
CA ALA A 27 22.29 -11.13 13.32
C ALA A 27 21.93 -10.39 12.02
N PHE A 28 20.64 -10.36 11.65
CA PHE A 28 20.16 -9.58 10.51
C PHE A 28 20.39 -8.08 10.72
N MET A 29 19.98 -7.52 11.86
CA MET A 29 20.18 -6.10 12.16
C MET A 29 21.66 -5.72 12.26
N GLU A 30 22.49 -6.56 12.87
CA GLU A 30 23.95 -6.36 12.91
C GLU A 30 24.55 -6.31 11.51
N ASN A 31 24.16 -7.26 10.64
CA ASN A 31 24.63 -7.27 9.26
C ASN A 31 24.21 -6.01 8.49
N LEU A 32 22.97 -5.56 8.65
CA LEU A 32 22.50 -4.32 8.03
C LEU A 32 23.29 -3.11 8.55
N ILE A 33 23.52 -3.02 9.86
CA ILE A 33 24.25 -1.90 10.47
C ILE A 33 25.71 -1.90 10.01
N GLU A 34 26.37 -3.06 9.96
CA GLU A 34 27.74 -3.19 9.47
C GLU A 34 27.85 -2.80 7.99
N THR A 35 26.84 -3.16 7.19
CA THR A 35 26.86 -2.96 5.73
C THR A 35 26.51 -1.52 5.34
N PHE A 36 25.47 -0.94 5.94
CA PHE A 36 24.87 0.33 5.51
C PHE A 36 25.08 1.47 6.52
N GLY A 37 25.34 1.16 7.79
CA GLY A 37 25.47 2.14 8.87
C GLY A 37 24.11 2.62 9.41
N LYS A 38 24.08 3.02 10.69
CA LYS A 38 22.83 3.40 11.37
C LYS A 38 22.11 4.59 10.76
N GLU A 39 22.85 5.57 10.24
CA GLU A 39 22.24 6.78 9.68
C GLU A 39 21.43 6.47 8.41
N GLU A 40 21.91 5.55 7.56
CA GLU A 40 21.13 5.04 6.43
C GLU A 40 19.90 4.28 6.92
N LEU A 41 20.09 3.38 7.90
CA LEU A 41 19.03 2.55 8.45
C LEU A 41 17.90 3.34 9.14
N LYS A 42 18.16 4.53 9.68
CA LYS A 42 17.13 5.44 10.20
C LYS A 42 16.15 5.93 9.12
N THR A 43 16.54 5.84 7.85
CA THR A 43 15.66 6.20 6.73
C THR A 43 14.73 5.06 6.32
N TRP A 44 14.97 3.84 6.80
CA TRP A 44 14.21 2.65 6.43
C TRP A 44 12.98 2.45 7.32
N TYR A 45 12.05 1.63 6.82
CA TYR A 45 10.89 1.15 7.56
C TYR A 45 11.03 -0.36 7.78
N TYR A 46 10.89 -0.77 9.03
CA TYR A 46 11.04 -2.15 9.46
C TYR A 46 9.66 -2.76 9.73
N GLU A 47 9.38 -3.88 9.10
CA GLU A 47 8.11 -4.57 9.21
C GLU A 47 8.36 -6.08 9.19
N VAL A 48 7.64 -6.82 10.04
CA VAL A 48 7.76 -8.27 10.12
C VAL A 48 6.49 -8.94 9.63
N TRP A 49 6.66 -9.93 8.77
CA TRP A 49 5.61 -10.76 8.21
C TRP A 49 4.62 -10.00 7.30
N ASN A 50 4.16 -10.69 6.24
CA ASN A 50 3.15 -10.16 5.33
C ASN A 50 1.80 -10.82 5.62
N GLU A 51 0.72 -10.05 5.72
CA GLU A 51 -0.65 -10.56 5.81
C GLU A 51 -0.88 -11.61 6.92
N PRO A 52 -0.69 -11.24 8.19
CA PRO A 52 -0.93 -12.13 9.32
C PRO A 52 -2.40 -12.56 9.42
N ASP A 53 -3.31 -11.88 8.74
CA ASP A 53 -4.71 -12.28 8.59
C ASP A 53 -4.94 -13.52 7.72
N ASN A 54 -3.89 -14.04 7.06
CA ASN A 54 -3.87 -15.39 6.51
C ASN A 54 -3.70 -16.48 7.59
N TRP A 55 -3.37 -16.12 8.84
CA TRP A 55 -3.34 -17.06 9.95
C TRP A 55 -4.76 -17.30 10.47
N PRO A 56 -5.07 -18.50 11.01
CA PRO A 56 -6.29 -18.67 11.79
C PRO A 56 -6.39 -17.60 12.87
N THR A 57 -7.57 -17.01 13.05
CA THR A 57 -7.78 -15.87 13.97
C THR A 57 -7.31 -16.20 15.39
N GLU A 58 -7.51 -17.43 15.84
CA GLU A 58 -7.06 -17.95 17.14
C GLU A 58 -5.53 -17.97 17.29
N HIS A 59 -4.78 -17.90 16.19
CA HIS A 59 -3.32 -17.93 16.15
C HIS A 59 -2.69 -16.54 15.94
N LEU A 60 -3.47 -15.46 15.83
CA LEU A 60 -2.91 -14.10 15.69
C LEU A 60 -1.96 -13.70 16.84
N HIS A 61 -2.15 -14.26 18.03
CA HIS A 61 -1.23 -14.06 19.16
C HIS A 61 0.21 -14.53 18.87
N ILE A 62 0.40 -15.50 17.97
CA ILE A 62 1.74 -15.93 17.52
C ILE A 62 2.39 -14.81 16.72
N PHE A 63 1.63 -14.18 15.81
CA PHE A 63 2.10 -13.02 15.06
C PHE A 63 2.43 -11.85 15.99
N PHE A 64 1.62 -11.59 17.01
CA PHE A 64 1.92 -10.55 18.00
C PHE A 64 3.26 -10.79 18.72
N ARG A 65 3.58 -12.05 19.04
CA ARG A 65 4.88 -12.41 19.58
C ARG A 65 6.03 -12.26 18.58
N LEU A 66 5.81 -12.57 17.29
CA LEU A 66 6.77 -12.28 16.23
C LEU A 66 7.07 -10.78 16.14
N TYR A 67 6.00 -9.96 16.18
CA TYR A 67 6.08 -8.51 16.16
C TYR A 67 6.86 -7.97 17.36
N ASP A 68 6.49 -8.32 18.59
CA ASP A 68 7.15 -7.82 19.79
C ASP A 68 8.64 -8.20 19.81
N THR A 69 8.97 -9.43 19.42
CA THR A 69 10.37 -9.88 19.33
C THR A 69 11.15 -9.08 18.28
N PHE A 70 10.56 -8.84 17.11
CA PHE A 70 11.19 -8.06 16.04
C PHE A 70 11.37 -6.60 16.45
N ALA A 71 10.32 -5.97 16.98
CA ALA A 71 10.33 -4.59 17.41
C ALA A 71 11.33 -4.35 18.55
N ASP A 72 11.39 -5.23 19.54
CA ASP A 72 12.38 -5.17 20.63
C ASP A 72 13.81 -5.23 20.07
N VAL A 73 14.09 -6.19 19.18
CA VAL A 73 15.42 -6.31 18.56
C VAL A 73 15.78 -5.05 17.77
N VAL A 74 14.91 -4.57 16.88
CA VAL A 74 15.16 -3.37 16.07
C VAL A 74 15.43 -2.15 16.97
N LYS A 75 14.55 -1.89 17.94
CA LYS A 75 14.65 -0.74 18.85
C LYS A 75 15.84 -0.86 19.81
N SER A 76 16.34 -2.07 20.10
CA SER A 76 17.52 -2.25 20.95
C SER A 76 18.81 -1.70 20.32
N TYR A 77 18.88 -1.62 18.98
CA TYR A 77 20.04 -1.04 18.28
C TYR A 77 19.93 0.48 18.15
N ASP A 78 18.73 1.02 17.88
CA ASP A 78 18.47 2.47 17.82
C ASP A 78 16.97 2.73 18.01
N GLN A 79 16.62 3.67 18.90
CA GLN A 79 15.22 4.02 19.16
C GLN A 79 14.58 4.80 18.00
N ASP A 80 15.40 5.43 17.15
CA ASP A 80 14.95 6.18 15.97
C ASP A 80 14.63 5.27 14.76
N PHE A 81 14.94 3.97 14.82
CA PHE A 81 14.54 3.03 13.77
C PHE A 81 13.02 2.86 13.76
N LYS A 82 12.40 2.99 12.58
CA LYS A 82 10.94 2.98 12.43
C LYS A 82 10.43 1.56 12.26
N VAL A 83 9.71 1.03 13.25
CA VAL A 83 9.05 -0.29 13.20
C VAL A 83 7.54 -0.15 13.11
N GLY A 84 6.90 -0.96 12.28
CA GLY A 84 5.45 -0.87 12.07
C GLY A 84 4.86 -2.15 11.51
N GLY A 85 3.56 -2.08 11.23
CA GLY A 85 2.76 -3.24 10.90
C GLY A 85 1.26 -2.93 10.84
N PRO A 86 0.40 -3.93 10.59
CA PRO A 86 0.73 -5.35 10.47
C PRO A 86 0.69 -5.90 9.03
N ALA A 87 0.68 -5.07 7.98
CA ALA A 87 0.56 -5.51 6.58
C ALA A 87 -0.70 -6.38 6.36
N THR A 88 -1.83 -5.97 6.94
CA THR A 88 -3.11 -6.71 6.85
C THR A 88 -3.94 -6.26 5.66
N TYR A 89 -4.87 -7.09 5.20
CA TYR A 89 -5.94 -6.70 4.26
C TYR A 89 -7.35 -6.86 4.84
N ASN A 90 -7.46 -7.17 6.14
CA ASN A 90 -8.72 -7.27 6.87
C ASN A 90 -8.77 -6.38 8.12
N LEU A 91 -9.86 -5.62 8.27
CA LEU A 91 -10.11 -4.75 9.43
C LEU A 91 -10.14 -5.49 10.79
N TYR A 92 -10.60 -6.74 10.83
CA TYR A 92 -10.65 -7.49 12.09
C TYR A 92 -9.25 -7.78 12.63
N ALA A 93 -8.30 -8.10 11.74
CA ALA A 93 -6.93 -8.40 12.10
C ALA A 93 -6.15 -7.12 12.42
N LEU A 94 -6.37 -6.05 11.64
CA LEU A 94 -5.87 -4.73 11.96
C LEU A 94 -6.31 -4.32 13.37
N LYS A 95 -7.62 -4.41 13.67
CA LYS A 95 -8.13 -4.12 15.02
C LYS A 95 -7.44 -4.95 16.10
N ALA A 96 -7.30 -6.26 15.90
CA ALA A 96 -6.69 -7.14 16.89
C ALA A 96 -5.22 -6.78 17.16
N PHE A 97 -4.49 -6.40 16.10
CA PHE A 97 -3.12 -5.89 16.23
C PHE A 97 -3.07 -4.55 16.96
N LEU A 98 -3.96 -3.61 16.64
CA LEU A 98 -4.05 -2.32 17.34
C LEU A 98 -4.36 -2.50 18.83
N ASP A 99 -5.28 -3.41 19.17
CA ASP A 99 -5.57 -3.77 20.57
C ASP A 99 -4.30 -4.29 21.27
N HIS A 100 -3.51 -5.15 20.61
CA HIS A 100 -2.25 -5.68 21.15
C HIS A 100 -1.22 -4.57 21.40
N VAL A 101 -0.86 -3.78 20.38
CA VAL A 101 0.22 -2.79 20.51
C VAL A 101 -0.13 -1.61 21.42
N THR A 102 -1.42 -1.34 21.66
CA THR A 102 -1.85 -0.22 22.53
C THR A 102 -2.21 -0.65 23.95
N SER A 103 -2.70 -1.88 24.14
CA SER A 103 -3.28 -2.31 25.42
C SER A 103 -2.99 -3.76 25.81
N GLY A 104 -2.43 -4.55 24.88
CA GLY A 104 -2.00 -5.91 25.12
C GLY A 104 -0.73 -5.98 25.95
N THR A 105 -0.39 -7.19 26.39
CA THR A 105 0.87 -7.45 27.09
C THR A 105 1.94 -7.80 26.08
N ASN A 106 3.02 -7.04 26.06
CA ASN A 106 4.18 -7.31 25.23
C ASN A 106 4.83 -8.64 25.61
N PHE A 107 5.06 -9.51 24.64
CA PHE A 107 5.60 -10.86 24.86
C PHE A 107 7.06 -10.90 25.30
N VAL A 108 7.83 -9.82 25.10
CA VAL A 108 9.24 -9.71 25.48
C VAL A 108 9.38 -9.04 26.85
N THR A 109 8.75 -7.88 27.04
CA THR A 109 8.93 -7.07 28.25
C THR A 109 7.95 -7.43 29.37
N GLY A 110 6.79 -8.01 29.03
CA GLY A 110 5.68 -8.23 29.96
C GLY A 110 4.93 -6.95 30.35
N GLU A 111 5.26 -5.81 29.75
CA GLU A 111 4.59 -4.52 29.97
C GLU A 111 3.37 -4.35 29.05
N VAL A 112 2.60 -3.29 29.27
CA VAL A 112 1.43 -2.97 28.42
C VAL A 112 1.89 -2.17 27.20
N GLY A 113 1.47 -2.62 26.03
CA GLY A 113 1.74 -2.00 24.74
C GLY A 113 3.08 -2.41 24.12
N SER A 114 3.23 -2.14 22.83
CA SER A 114 4.44 -2.45 22.05
C SER A 114 4.87 -1.24 21.20
N PRO A 115 6.18 -1.06 20.92
CA PRO A 115 6.66 0.03 20.08
C PRO A 115 6.06 -0.06 18.68
N ILE A 116 5.56 1.08 18.16
CA ILE A 116 4.99 1.20 16.83
C ILE A 116 5.19 2.63 16.33
N ASP A 117 5.71 2.78 15.11
CA ASP A 117 6.03 4.07 14.46
C ASP A 117 5.20 4.31 13.19
N PHE A 118 4.61 3.26 12.60
CA PHE A 118 3.66 3.34 11.49
C PHE A 118 2.67 2.17 11.49
N ILE A 119 1.51 2.39 10.89
CA ILE A 119 0.46 1.40 10.66
C ILE A 119 0.39 1.11 9.16
N SER A 120 0.28 -0.16 8.78
CA SER A 120 0.24 -0.58 7.37
C SER A 120 -0.98 -1.44 7.03
N HIS A 121 -1.50 -1.25 5.82
CA HIS A 121 -2.66 -1.98 5.32
C HIS A 121 -2.62 -2.13 3.79
N HIS A 122 -3.18 -3.23 3.30
CA HIS A 122 -3.17 -3.61 1.90
C HIS A 122 -4.56 -3.39 1.30
N ILE A 123 -4.64 -2.74 0.15
CA ILE A 123 -5.90 -2.55 -0.55
C ILE A 123 -5.69 -2.73 -2.05
N TYR A 124 -6.59 -3.47 -2.69
CA TYR A 124 -6.62 -3.65 -4.14
C TYR A 124 -7.93 -3.16 -4.73
N GLY A 125 -7.88 -2.62 -5.95
CA GLY A 125 -9.09 -2.16 -6.65
C GLY A 125 -10.05 -3.31 -6.97
N LEU A 126 -9.52 -4.51 -7.17
CA LEU A 126 -10.25 -5.75 -7.41
C LEU A 126 -9.54 -6.93 -6.74
N SER A 127 -10.30 -7.87 -6.15
CA SER A 127 -9.74 -9.15 -5.73
C SER A 127 -9.52 -10.03 -6.95
N GLY A 128 -8.34 -10.63 -7.08
CA GLY A 128 -8.07 -11.63 -8.12
C GLY A 128 -9.01 -12.83 -8.06
N GLY A 129 -9.65 -13.10 -6.91
CA GLY A 129 -10.69 -14.12 -6.74
C GLY A 129 -12.01 -13.79 -7.46
N TRP A 130 -12.23 -12.53 -7.84
CA TRP A 130 -13.42 -12.08 -8.57
C TRP A 130 -13.21 -11.98 -10.08
N LEU A 131 -11.99 -12.24 -10.56
CA LEU A 131 -11.75 -12.34 -12.00
C LEU A 131 -12.60 -13.49 -12.58
N HIS A 132 -13.47 -13.16 -13.55
CA HIS A 132 -14.48 -14.04 -14.16
C HIS A 132 -15.67 -14.44 -13.26
N ALA A 133 -15.82 -13.85 -12.07
CA ALA A 133 -17.02 -14.05 -11.28
C ALA A 133 -18.19 -13.22 -11.87
N PRO A 134 -19.38 -13.79 -12.10
CA PRO A 134 -20.58 -13.01 -12.36
C PRO A 134 -21.24 -12.55 -11.04
N PRO A 135 -21.83 -11.34 -10.98
CA PRO A 135 -21.80 -10.31 -12.02
C PRO A 135 -20.39 -9.77 -12.22
N GLU A 136 -20.09 -9.23 -13.40
CA GLU A 136 -18.78 -8.64 -13.69
C GLU A 136 -18.45 -7.53 -12.68
N ILE A 137 -17.25 -7.60 -12.09
CA ILE A 137 -16.73 -6.58 -11.17
C ILE A 137 -15.42 -6.08 -11.75
N VAL A 138 -15.38 -4.78 -12.02
CA VAL A 138 -14.17 -4.09 -12.47
C VAL A 138 -13.44 -3.46 -11.29
N PRO A 139 -12.12 -3.21 -11.41
CA PRO A 139 -11.37 -2.45 -10.41
C PRO A 139 -11.94 -1.06 -10.17
N GLN A 140 -12.07 -0.66 -8.90
CA GLN A 140 -12.55 0.69 -8.54
C GLN A 140 -11.69 1.33 -7.46
N VAL A 141 -11.33 2.60 -7.66
CA VAL A 141 -10.72 3.49 -6.67
C VAL A 141 -11.66 3.74 -5.50
N SER A 142 -12.98 3.77 -5.75
CA SER A 142 -14.01 3.92 -4.71
C SER A 142 -13.89 2.90 -3.57
N ARG A 143 -13.38 1.70 -3.87
CA ARG A 143 -13.11 0.66 -2.87
C ARG A 143 -12.06 1.10 -1.85
N PHE A 144 -10.98 1.75 -2.30
CA PHE A 144 -9.97 2.33 -1.41
C PHE A 144 -10.59 3.38 -0.51
N SER A 145 -11.37 4.29 -1.08
CA SER A 145 -12.01 5.37 -0.31
C SER A 145 -12.95 4.81 0.76
N GLN A 146 -13.75 3.80 0.43
CA GLN A 146 -14.65 3.13 1.37
C GLN A 146 -13.89 2.48 2.53
N GLU A 147 -12.84 1.72 2.22
CA GLU A 147 -12.06 0.99 3.21
C GLU A 147 -11.25 1.94 4.10
N LEU A 148 -10.64 2.98 3.53
CA LEU A 148 -9.93 4.01 4.28
C LEU A 148 -10.83 4.79 5.24
N HIS A 149 -12.10 5.04 4.87
CA HIS A 149 -13.07 5.60 5.81
C HIS A 149 -13.33 4.70 7.02
N TRP A 150 -13.37 3.38 6.82
CA TRP A 150 -13.52 2.44 7.92
C TRP A 150 -12.25 2.35 8.77
N ILE A 151 -11.07 2.37 8.15
CA ILE A 151 -9.79 2.41 8.85
C ILE A 151 -9.68 3.68 9.69
N LYS A 152 -9.94 4.87 9.12
CA LYS A 152 -9.93 6.13 9.90
C LYS A 152 -10.83 6.05 11.13
N ARG A 153 -12.06 5.58 10.96
CA ARG A 153 -13.02 5.39 12.06
C ARG A 153 -12.55 4.36 13.10
N LEU A 154 -11.73 3.40 12.71
CA LEU A 154 -11.11 2.45 13.61
C LEU A 154 -9.96 3.12 14.38
N LEU A 155 -9.06 3.80 13.69
CA LEU A 155 -7.89 4.48 14.28
C LEU A 155 -8.30 5.59 15.26
N ASP A 156 -9.40 6.29 15.01
CA ASP A 156 -9.98 7.31 15.91
C ASP A 156 -10.35 6.77 17.32
N LYS A 157 -10.32 5.45 17.52
CA LYS A 157 -10.57 4.83 18.82
C LYS A 157 -9.31 4.65 19.66
N TYR A 158 -8.12 4.89 19.10
CA TYR A 158 -6.84 4.62 19.75
C TYR A 158 -6.02 5.90 19.92
N GLU A 159 -6.28 6.63 21.02
CA GLU A 159 -5.64 7.93 21.31
C GLU A 159 -4.10 7.86 21.37
N SER A 160 -3.53 6.73 21.82
CA SER A 160 -2.07 6.56 21.97
C SER A 160 -1.31 6.50 20.65
N ILE A 161 -2.01 6.37 19.51
CA ILE A 161 -1.42 6.20 18.18
C ILE A 161 -2.05 7.13 17.13
N LYS A 162 -2.76 8.18 17.57
CA LYS A 162 -3.50 9.09 16.69
C LYS A 162 -2.61 9.83 15.67
N ASP A 163 -1.35 10.08 16.01
CA ASP A 163 -0.39 10.84 15.21
C ASP A 163 0.62 9.93 14.49
N ILE A 164 0.37 8.62 14.45
CA ILE A 164 1.24 7.64 13.79
C ILE A 164 0.99 7.62 12.28
N ASP A 165 2.06 7.46 11.51
CA ASP A 165 2.00 7.37 10.06
C ASP A 165 1.14 6.18 9.61
N PHE A 166 0.31 6.39 8.58
CA PHE A 166 -0.47 5.33 7.95
C PHE A 166 0.04 5.05 6.53
N HIS A 167 0.34 3.79 6.25
CA HIS A 167 0.90 3.31 5.00
C HIS A 167 -0.10 2.40 4.27
N LEU A 168 -0.37 2.73 3.01
CA LEU A 168 -0.81 1.74 2.04
C LEU A 168 0.44 1.13 1.41
N ASN A 169 1.07 0.19 2.13
CA ASN A 169 2.33 -0.45 1.75
C ASN A 169 2.14 -1.60 0.75
N GLU A 170 0.91 -1.93 0.36
CA GLU A 170 0.63 -2.85 -0.74
C GLU A 170 -0.65 -2.43 -1.47
N TRP A 171 -0.52 -2.03 -2.74
CA TRP A 171 -1.68 -1.81 -3.60
C TRP A 171 -1.47 -2.21 -5.05
N GLY A 172 -2.58 -2.32 -5.77
CA GLY A 172 -2.61 -2.45 -7.22
C GLY A 172 -4.04 -2.38 -7.76
N VAL A 173 -4.16 -2.27 -9.09
CA VAL A 173 -5.46 -2.29 -9.78
C VAL A 173 -6.24 -3.57 -9.46
N CYS A 174 -5.55 -4.72 -9.49
CA CYS A 174 -6.12 -6.00 -9.11
C CYS A 174 -5.08 -6.82 -8.36
N SER A 175 -5.57 -7.51 -7.34
CA SER A 175 -4.85 -8.51 -6.57
C SER A 175 -4.52 -9.74 -7.43
N ASN A 176 -3.73 -10.69 -6.94
CA ASN A 176 -3.14 -11.80 -7.70
C ASN A 176 -2.16 -11.37 -8.80
N PHE A 177 -0.88 -11.38 -8.46
CA PHE A 177 0.18 -10.96 -9.37
C PHE A 177 0.48 -12.00 -10.47
N GLN A 178 0.16 -13.28 -10.25
CA GLN A 178 0.49 -14.39 -11.16
C GLN A 178 -0.46 -14.53 -12.34
N LYS A 179 -1.75 -14.19 -12.14
CA LYS A 179 -2.75 -14.27 -13.21
C LYS A 179 -2.35 -13.34 -14.35
N ALA A 180 -2.49 -13.86 -15.57
CA ALA A 180 -2.09 -13.21 -16.82
C ALA A 180 -3.29 -13.04 -17.76
N GLN A 181 -3.18 -12.06 -18.66
CA GLN A 181 -4.24 -11.67 -19.60
C GLN A 181 -4.73 -12.83 -20.46
N ALA A 182 -3.83 -13.73 -20.88
CA ALA A 182 -4.18 -14.88 -21.72
C ALA A 182 -5.28 -15.78 -21.11
N GLN A 183 -5.35 -15.86 -19.78
CA GLN A 183 -6.39 -16.60 -19.05
C GLN A 183 -7.50 -15.67 -18.54
N TYR A 184 -7.19 -14.40 -18.31
CA TYR A 184 -8.09 -13.40 -17.75
C TYR A 184 -8.01 -12.12 -18.59
N PRO A 185 -8.74 -12.02 -19.72
CA PRO A 185 -8.62 -10.90 -20.65
C PRO A 185 -8.83 -9.52 -20.01
N GLN A 186 -9.64 -9.46 -18.95
CA GLN A 186 -9.83 -8.27 -18.11
C GLN A 186 -8.51 -7.63 -17.68
N LEU A 187 -7.47 -8.43 -17.40
CA LEU A 187 -6.16 -7.95 -16.91
C LEU A 187 -5.40 -7.08 -17.92
N GLU A 188 -5.94 -6.87 -19.12
CA GLU A 188 -5.44 -5.88 -20.08
C GLU A 188 -5.31 -4.48 -19.47
N TYR A 189 -6.10 -4.13 -18.43
CA TYR A 189 -5.91 -2.88 -17.68
C TYR A 189 -4.50 -2.72 -17.07
N ARG A 190 -3.73 -3.81 -16.91
CA ARG A 190 -2.33 -3.76 -16.45
C ARG A 190 -1.35 -3.37 -17.56
N ASN A 191 -1.76 -3.48 -18.83
CA ASN A 191 -0.92 -3.23 -20.00
C ASN A 191 -1.21 -1.88 -20.67
N ASN A 192 -2.28 -1.17 -20.26
CA ASN A 192 -2.73 0.06 -20.89
C ASN A 192 -2.82 1.23 -19.90
N GLU A 193 -3.35 2.36 -20.36
CA GLU A 193 -3.51 3.61 -19.60
C GLU A 193 -4.42 3.50 -18.37
N PHE A 194 -5.22 2.45 -18.24
CA PHE A 194 -6.07 2.23 -17.07
C PHE A 194 -5.25 2.24 -15.78
N SER A 195 -4.10 1.56 -15.75
CA SER A 195 -3.27 1.50 -14.54
C SER A 195 -2.74 2.86 -14.06
N PRO A 196 -2.06 3.68 -14.88
CA PRO A 196 -1.62 5.01 -14.45
C PRO A 196 -2.79 5.97 -14.18
N LEU A 197 -3.90 5.86 -14.90
CA LEU A 197 -5.10 6.67 -14.64
C LEU A 197 -5.76 6.30 -13.30
N PHE A 198 -5.86 5.00 -13.00
CA PHE A 198 -6.32 4.48 -11.71
C PHE A 198 -5.44 5.00 -10.57
N MET A 199 -4.12 4.92 -10.72
CA MET A 199 -3.17 5.45 -9.75
C MET A 199 -3.37 6.94 -9.50
N THR A 200 -3.49 7.73 -10.57
CA THR A 200 -3.63 9.18 -10.48
C THR A 200 -4.92 9.56 -9.77
N LYS A 201 -6.03 8.92 -10.15
CA LYS A 201 -7.33 9.10 -9.49
C LYS A 201 -7.28 8.66 -8.02
N LEU A 202 -6.61 7.56 -7.70
CA LEU A 202 -6.41 7.10 -6.32
C LEU A 202 -5.69 8.17 -5.50
N ILE A 203 -4.59 8.73 -6.00
CA ILE A 203 -3.84 9.78 -5.29
C ILE A 203 -4.72 11.02 -5.03
N ASP A 204 -5.55 11.43 -6.00
CA ASP A 204 -6.51 12.53 -5.82
C ASP A 204 -7.54 12.22 -4.71
N CYS A 205 -8.06 10.99 -4.67
CA CYS A 205 -8.90 10.51 -3.56
C CYS A 205 -8.18 10.52 -2.21
N LEU A 206 -6.90 10.13 -2.15
CA LEU A 206 -6.12 10.14 -0.91
C LEU A 206 -5.91 11.58 -0.40
N TYR A 207 -5.62 12.54 -1.27
CA TYR A 207 -5.56 13.95 -0.88
C TYR A 207 -6.90 14.50 -0.41
N ALA A 208 -8.01 14.05 -1.02
CA ALA A 208 -9.34 14.41 -0.56
C ALA A 208 -9.65 13.85 0.84
N LEU A 209 -9.17 12.64 1.15
CA LEU A 209 -9.29 12.05 2.48
C LEU A 209 -8.50 12.86 3.52
N GLU A 210 -7.29 13.29 3.18
CA GLU A 210 -6.48 14.20 4.00
C GLU A 210 -7.24 15.52 4.25
N ASP A 211 -7.68 16.20 3.18
CA ASP A 211 -8.31 17.52 3.26
C ASP A 211 -9.63 17.55 4.04
N ASN A 212 -10.44 16.50 3.94
CA ASN A 212 -11.80 16.49 4.47
C ASN A 212 -11.96 15.71 5.77
N TYR A 213 -11.02 14.82 6.09
CA TYR A 213 -11.14 13.90 7.22
C TYR A 213 -9.89 13.82 8.09
N ASP A 214 -8.86 14.62 7.80
CA ASP A 214 -7.58 14.61 8.52
C ASP A 214 -6.99 13.19 8.57
N PHE A 215 -7.04 12.50 7.43
CA PHE A 215 -6.50 11.15 7.29
C PHE A 215 -5.46 11.09 6.17
N LYS A 216 -4.21 11.31 6.56
CA LYS A 216 -3.07 11.29 5.66
C LYS A 216 -2.59 9.85 5.41
N THR A 217 -2.43 9.51 4.15
CA THR A 217 -1.67 8.31 3.74
C THR A 217 -0.23 8.71 3.49
N SER A 218 0.66 8.40 4.44
CA SER A 218 2.08 8.80 4.42
C SER A 218 2.91 8.03 3.40
N MET A 219 2.46 6.83 3.00
CA MET A 219 3.10 6.01 1.97
C MET A 219 2.06 5.29 1.11
N LEU A 220 2.30 5.27 -0.21
CA LEU A 220 1.55 4.48 -1.18
C LEU A 220 2.52 3.63 -2.01
N LEU A 221 2.61 2.34 -1.73
CA LEU A 221 3.57 1.41 -2.35
C LEU A 221 2.85 0.47 -3.31
N TYR A 222 3.14 0.62 -4.61
CA TYR A 222 2.61 -0.27 -5.64
C TYR A 222 3.32 -1.62 -5.59
N TRP A 223 2.57 -2.70 -5.43
CA TRP A 223 3.12 -4.06 -5.38
C TRP A 223 3.40 -4.60 -6.78
N GLY A 224 4.34 -3.96 -7.47
CA GLY A 224 4.77 -4.30 -8.81
C GLY A 224 6.05 -5.12 -8.84
N PHE A 225 6.20 -5.94 -9.89
CA PHE A 225 7.39 -6.77 -10.13
C PHE A 225 8.11 -6.37 -11.44
N SER A 226 9.09 -7.18 -11.85
CA SER A 226 9.73 -7.09 -13.18
C SER A 226 10.01 -8.46 -13.79
N TRP A 227 9.11 -9.44 -13.57
CA TRP A 227 9.29 -10.80 -14.06
C TRP A 227 8.99 -10.97 -15.55
N GLU A 228 8.07 -10.19 -16.11
CA GLU A 228 7.89 -10.11 -17.57
C GLU A 228 9.22 -9.75 -18.24
N ASP A 229 9.92 -8.74 -17.72
CA ASP A 229 11.25 -8.35 -18.19
C ASP A 229 12.31 -9.45 -17.97
N GLN A 230 12.36 -10.06 -16.78
CA GLN A 230 13.29 -11.17 -16.51
C GLN A 230 13.10 -12.37 -17.45
N LYS A 231 11.86 -12.63 -17.89
CA LYS A 231 11.53 -13.71 -18.83
C LYS A 231 11.58 -13.26 -20.29
N ASN A 232 11.81 -11.98 -20.55
CA ASN A 232 11.73 -11.34 -21.86
C ASN A 232 10.37 -11.59 -22.56
N GLU A 233 9.29 -11.54 -21.78
CA GLU A 233 7.91 -11.64 -22.25
C GLU A 233 7.32 -10.23 -22.39
N MET A 234 6.48 -10.00 -23.40
CA MET A 234 5.89 -8.70 -23.68
C MET A 234 4.40 -8.66 -23.32
N PHE A 235 4.01 -7.73 -22.46
CA PHE A 235 2.62 -7.38 -22.13
C PHE A 235 1.74 -8.58 -21.75
N THR A 236 2.23 -9.48 -20.88
CA THR A 236 1.46 -10.67 -20.47
C THR A 236 0.29 -10.35 -19.55
N GLY A 237 0.21 -9.11 -19.03
CA GLY A 237 -0.82 -8.68 -18.09
C GLY A 237 -0.52 -9.08 -16.65
N ASN A 238 0.73 -9.38 -16.31
CA ASN A 238 1.15 -9.51 -14.91
C ASN A 238 1.24 -8.12 -14.25
N ARG A 239 1.22 -8.09 -12.90
CA ARG A 239 1.33 -6.85 -12.12
C ARG A 239 2.80 -6.42 -12.05
N GLU A 240 3.26 -5.71 -13.07
CA GLU A 240 4.68 -5.44 -13.33
C GLU A 240 4.92 -3.94 -13.58
N LEU A 241 6.16 -3.48 -13.41
CA LEU A 241 6.62 -2.14 -13.78
C LEU A 241 7.25 -2.12 -15.18
N THR A 242 7.88 -3.21 -15.58
CA THR A 242 8.56 -3.37 -16.87
C THR A 242 8.17 -4.68 -17.53
N THR A 243 8.28 -4.71 -18.85
CA THR A 243 8.09 -5.87 -19.71
C THR A 243 9.36 -6.10 -20.54
N GLY A 244 9.40 -7.17 -21.35
CA GLY A 244 10.58 -7.60 -22.10
C GLY A 244 11.36 -6.48 -22.79
N GLY A 245 12.68 -6.64 -22.81
CA GLY A 245 13.59 -5.63 -23.36
C GLY A 245 13.63 -4.33 -22.55
N HIS A 246 13.37 -4.39 -21.25
CA HIS A 246 13.33 -3.25 -20.33
C HIS A 246 12.30 -2.18 -20.71
N THR A 247 11.21 -2.60 -21.36
CA THR A 247 10.16 -1.68 -21.81
C THR A 247 9.28 -1.29 -20.63
N PRO A 248 9.14 0.01 -20.26
CA PRO A 248 8.22 0.44 -19.21
C PRO A 248 6.77 0.06 -19.53
N LYS A 249 6.04 -0.47 -18.54
CA LYS A 249 4.59 -0.56 -18.62
C LYS A 249 3.97 0.81 -18.30
N PRO A 250 2.74 1.11 -18.76
CA PRO A 250 2.13 2.43 -18.55
C PRO A 250 2.08 2.90 -17.09
N ILE A 251 1.97 1.98 -16.12
CA ILE A 251 2.00 2.32 -14.69
C ILE A 251 3.33 2.98 -14.29
N LEU A 252 4.47 2.54 -14.84
CA LEU A 252 5.78 3.15 -14.60
C LEU A 252 5.85 4.55 -15.20
N THR A 253 5.29 4.78 -16.39
CA THR A 253 5.12 6.14 -16.94
C THR A 253 4.25 7.01 -16.03
N GLY A 254 3.23 6.44 -15.39
CA GLY A 254 2.45 7.14 -14.36
C GLY A 254 3.33 7.62 -13.19
N PHE A 255 4.24 6.78 -12.70
CA PHE A 255 5.20 7.17 -11.67
C PHE A 255 6.15 8.27 -12.15
N GLU A 256 6.64 8.18 -13.39
CA GLU A 256 7.50 9.22 -14.00
C GLU A 256 6.78 10.57 -14.12
N LEU A 257 5.47 10.58 -14.37
CA LEU A 257 4.65 11.80 -14.39
C LEU A 257 4.47 12.36 -12.98
N LEU A 258 4.15 11.52 -12.00
CA LEU A 258 4.03 11.92 -10.59
C LEU A 258 5.33 12.50 -10.03
N ALA A 259 6.49 11.96 -10.45
CA ALA A 259 7.81 12.46 -10.05
C ALA A 259 8.12 13.89 -10.55
N LYS A 260 7.30 14.44 -11.46
CA LYS A 260 7.40 15.84 -11.92
C LYS A 260 6.57 16.81 -11.07
N LEU A 261 5.71 16.31 -10.19
CA LEU A 261 4.99 17.15 -9.24
C LEU A 261 5.96 17.82 -8.27
N GLN A 262 5.53 18.95 -7.74
CA GLN A 262 6.32 19.80 -6.85
C GLN A 262 5.97 19.53 -5.38
N PRO A 263 6.82 19.98 -4.42
CA PRO A 263 6.67 19.64 -3.02
C PRO A 263 5.39 20.15 -2.34
N GLU A 264 4.83 21.27 -2.77
CA GLU A 264 3.65 21.87 -2.14
C GLU A 264 2.39 21.62 -2.98
N ARG A 265 1.39 20.96 -2.40
CA ARG A 265 0.08 20.77 -3.05
C ARG A 265 -0.74 22.06 -2.97
N LEU A 266 -1.38 22.41 -4.08
CA LEU A 266 -2.33 23.52 -4.16
C LEU A 266 -3.76 23.03 -4.10
N LYS A 267 -4.66 23.89 -3.63
CA LYS A 267 -6.10 23.64 -3.68
C LYS A 267 -6.64 23.89 -5.08
N ALA A 268 -7.27 22.87 -5.68
CA ALA A 268 -8.07 23.02 -6.88
C ALA A 268 -9.51 23.45 -6.52
N ILE A 269 -10.11 24.38 -7.28
CA ILE A 269 -11.49 24.85 -7.08
C ILE A 269 -12.32 24.47 -8.31
N GLY A 270 -13.56 24.02 -8.09
CA GLY A 270 -14.47 23.60 -9.18
C GLY A 270 -14.24 22.18 -9.67
N ASN A 271 -13.30 21.46 -9.05
CA ASN A 271 -13.10 20.04 -9.22
C ASN A 271 -13.78 19.26 -8.08
N VAL A 272 -14.28 18.06 -8.36
CA VAL A 272 -14.67 17.09 -7.34
C VAL A 272 -13.59 16.02 -7.32
N PRO A 273 -12.75 15.94 -6.27
CA PRO A 273 -11.66 14.98 -6.22
C PRO A 273 -12.17 13.54 -6.36
N GLY A 274 -11.48 12.74 -7.17
CA GLY A 274 -11.92 11.36 -7.43
C GLY A 274 -13.15 11.24 -8.35
N ASP A 275 -13.62 12.32 -8.96
CA ASP A 275 -14.56 12.22 -10.08
C ASP A 275 -13.82 11.75 -11.35
N ARG A 276 -14.54 11.58 -12.45
CA ARG A 276 -13.99 11.15 -13.74
C ARG A 276 -12.91 12.11 -14.25
N LEU A 277 -13.10 13.42 -14.09
CA LEU A 277 -12.12 14.45 -14.46
C LEU A 277 -11.52 15.05 -13.20
N GLY A 278 -10.20 14.90 -13.02
CA GLY A 278 -9.47 15.40 -11.86
C GLY A 278 -8.23 16.22 -12.21
N ILE A 279 -7.74 16.98 -11.23
CA ILE A 279 -6.51 17.74 -11.33
C ILE A 279 -5.76 17.75 -10.00
N ILE A 280 -4.46 17.46 -10.04
CA ILE A 280 -3.55 17.50 -8.89
C ILE A 280 -2.53 18.62 -9.14
N PRO A 281 -2.77 19.86 -8.68
CA PRO A 281 -1.84 20.96 -8.84
C PRO A 281 -0.84 21.04 -7.68
N THR A 282 0.41 21.33 -8.02
CA THR A 282 1.52 21.47 -7.08
C THR A 282 2.42 22.64 -7.47
N ILE A 283 3.05 23.28 -6.50
CA ILE A 283 3.97 24.40 -6.69
C ILE A 283 5.30 24.12 -6.01
N GLY A 284 6.37 24.58 -6.65
CA GLY A 284 7.71 24.64 -6.08
C GLY A 284 8.27 26.05 -6.20
N SER A 285 9.49 26.24 -5.73
CA SER A 285 10.15 27.56 -5.75
C SER A 285 10.30 28.20 -7.15
N LYS A 286 10.20 27.40 -8.23
CA LYS A 286 10.48 27.83 -9.62
C LYS A 286 9.39 27.52 -10.62
N GLU A 287 8.54 26.53 -10.36
CA GLU A 287 7.55 26.07 -11.32
C GLU A 287 6.26 25.59 -10.65
N LEU A 288 5.18 25.70 -11.41
CA LEU A 288 3.89 25.09 -11.15
C LEU A 288 3.81 23.82 -12.00
N ALA A 289 3.45 22.70 -11.40
CA ALA A 289 3.20 21.45 -12.11
C ALA A 289 1.81 20.93 -11.74
N PHE A 290 1.08 20.38 -12.70
CA PHE A 290 -0.18 19.72 -12.42
C PHE A 290 -0.36 18.50 -13.32
N ILE A 291 -1.04 17.49 -12.79
CA ILE A 291 -1.53 16.34 -13.56
C ILE A 291 -3.03 16.50 -13.70
N VAL A 292 -3.54 16.34 -14.92
CA VAL A 292 -4.96 16.23 -15.22
C VAL A 292 -5.21 14.79 -15.66
N TYR A 293 -6.29 14.20 -15.15
CA TYR A 293 -6.71 12.86 -15.57
C TYR A 293 -8.18 12.86 -15.99
N ASN A 294 -8.50 12.02 -16.96
CA ASN A 294 -9.86 11.70 -17.36
C ASN A 294 -10.00 10.19 -17.30
N PHE A 295 -10.59 9.70 -16.22
CA PHE A 295 -10.63 8.28 -15.90
C PHE A 295 -12.02 7.85 -15.46
N ASN A 296 -12.66 7.08 -16.32
CA ASN A 296 -13.93 6.46 -16.02
C ASN A 296 -13.72 5.01 -15.57
N GLU A 297 -14.00 4.73 -14.30
CA GLU A 297 -13.90 3.39 -13.71
C GLU A 297 -15.26 2.68 -13.60
N THR A 298 -16.32 3.31 -14.13
CA THR A 298 -17.67 2.75 -14.21
C THR A 298 -18.08 2.55 -15.67
N ASP A 299 -19.23 1.90 -15.90
CA ASP A 299 -19.79 1.65 -17.24
C ASP A 299 -20.35 2.91 -17.94
N ASP A 300 -19.90 4.09 -17.50
CA ASP A 300 -20.31 5.37 -18.08
C ASP A 300 -19.82 5.51 -19.54
N ASP A 301 -20.51 6.35 -20.31
CA ASP A 301 -20.23 6.57 -21.73
C ASP A 301 -18.81 7.12 -21.99
N LEU A 302 -17.93 6.27 -22.54
CA LEU A 302 -16.56 6.59 -22.90
C LEU A 302 -16.44 7.56 -24.09
N SER A 303 -17.55 7.91 -24.76
CA SER A 303 -17.56 8.92 -25.83
C SER A 303 -17.59 10.37 -25.30
N LYS A 304 -17.81 10.55 -23.99
CA LYS A 304 -17.80 11.88 -23.37
C LYS A 304 -16.42 12.52 -23.50
N THR A 305 -16.42 13.78 -23.94
CA THR A 305 -15.22 14.62 -23.98
C THR A 305 -15.41 15.80 -23.04
N ASP A 306 -14.33 16.22 -22.39
CA ASP A 306 -14.34 17.39 -21.51
C ASP A 306 -13.53 18.52 -22.11
N GLN A 307 -14.04 19.75 -21.93
CA GLN A 307 -13.27 20.96 -22.17
C GLN A 307 -12.79 21.49 -20.82
N LEU A 308 -11.48 21.59 -20.67
CA LEU A 308 -10.86 22.11 -19.45
C LEU A 308 -10.34 23.52 -19.69
N ARG A 309 -10.69 24.43 -18.78
CA ARG A 309 -10.05 25.74 -18.64
C ARG A 309 -9.41 25.81 -17.26
N ILE A 310 -8.10 26.03 -17.23
CA ILE A 310 -7.33 26.21 -15.99
C ILE A 310 -6.98 27.69 -15.90
N ASP A 311 -7.51 28.35 -14.87
CA ASP A 311 -7.11 29.72 -14.51
C ASP A 311 -6.24 29.66 -13.26
N VAL A 312 -4.96 30.00 -13.39
CA VAL A 312 -4.03 30.12 -12.25
C VAL A 312 -4.19 31.52 -11.65
N LYS A 313 -4.44 31.60 -10.34
CA LYS A 313 -4.58 32.86 -9.61
C LYS A 313 -3.43 33.01 -8.62
N ASP A 314 -2.90 34.23 -8.56
CA ASP A 314 -1.94 34.66 -7.54
C ASP A 314 -2.60 34.74 -6.15
#